data_AF-A0A0M1IRX5-F1
#
_entry.id   AF-A0A0M1IRX5-F1
#
_cell.length_a   1.000
_cell.length_b   1.000
_cell.length_c   1.000
_cell.angle_alpha   90.00
_cell.angle_beta   90.00
_cell.angle_gamma   90.00
#
_symmetry.space_group_name_H-M   'P 1'
#
loop_
_entity.id
_entity.type
_entity.pdbx_description
1 polymer ?
#
loop_
_entity_poly.entity_id
_entity_poly.type
_entity_poly.pdbx_seq_one_letter_code
_entity_poly.pdbx_strand_id
1 'polypeptide(L)' 'MNISKSGITFLQFAFSFVIYRLIMKFFNFNYNLFSDKLNMIKLFIDLGCWLIIYLIVCFIFTKLITIKKDR' A
#
# COMPACT_ATOMS: atom_id res chain seq x y z
N MET A 1 12.29 14.62 17.24
CA MET A 1 12.60 13.53 16.27
C MET A 1 12.26 14.04 14.89
N ASN A 2 13.27 14.45 14.12
CA ASN A 2 13.11 15.11 12.83
C ASN A 2 12.88 14.02 11.77
N ILE A 3 11.64 13.56 11.62
CA ILE A 3 11.32 12.51 10.64
C ILE A 3 11.49 13.15 9.26
N SER A 4 12.53 12.74 8.53
CA SER A 4 12.76 13.23 7.18
C SER A 4 11.57 12.85 6.29
N LYS A 5 11.29 13.68 5.28
CA LYS A 5 10.23 13.41 4.28
C LYS A 5 10.33 11.98 3.71
N SER A 6 11.56 11.50 3.51
CA SER A 6 11.90 10.14 3.08
C SER A 6 11.45 9.05 4.07
N GLY A 7 11.63 9.27 5.38
CA GLY A 7 11.17 8.32 6.40
C GLY A 7 9.64 8.18 6.45
N ILE A 8 8.91 9.26 6.23
CA ILE A 8 7.43 9.25 6.18
C ILE A 8 6.95 8.47 4.94
N THR A 9 7.55 8.70 3.77
CA THR A 9 7.21 7.97 2.55
C THR A 9 7.53 6.49 2.64
N PHE A 10 8.66 6.12 3.27
CA PHE A 10 9.01 4.72 3.52
C PHE A 10 8.01 4.05 4.46
N LEU A 11 7.59 4.76 5.51
CA LEU A 11 6.59 4.25 6.44
C LEU A 11 5.23 4.06 5.75
N GLN A 12 4.79 5.02 4.93
CA GLN A 12 3.56 4.89 4.12
C GLN A 12 3.63 3.67 3.19
N PHE A 13 4.76 3.47 2.52
CA PHE A 13 4.98 2.31 1.67
C PHE A 13 4.87 1.00 2.44
N ALA A 14 5.62 0.86 3.54
CA ALA A 14 5.60 -0.33 4.38
C ALA A 14 4.20 -0.60 4.94
N PHE A 15 3.50 0.44 5.39
CA PHE A 15 2.15 0.33 5.93
C PHE A 15 1.14 -0.11 4.86
N SER A 16 1.24 0.46 3.65
CA SER A 16 0.40 0.05 2.51
C SER A 16 0.60 -1.41 2.14
N PHE A 17 1.84 -1.90 2.17
CA PHE A 17 2.17 -3.29 1.85
C PHE A 17 1.58 -4.25 2.89
N VAL A 18 1.66 -3.89 4.18
CA VAL A 18 1.04 -4.70 5.25
C VAL A 18 -0.48 -4.75 5.11
N ILE A 19 -1.14 -3.60 4.91
CA ILE A 19 -2.59 -3.53 4.71
C ILE A 19 -3.01 -4.35 3.49
N TYR A 20 -2.29 -4.17 2.39
CA TYR A 20 -2.52 -4.92 1.17
C TYR A 20 -2.44 -6.43 1.39
N ARG A 21 -1.38 -6.90 2.04
CA ARG A 21 -1.18 -8.32 2.29
C ARG A 21 -2.28 -8.89 3.20
N LEU A 22 -2.79 -8.10 4.15
CA LEU A 22 -3.94 -8.47 4.99
C LEU A 22 -5.23 -8.56 4.18
N ILE A 23 -5.52 -7.56 3.33
CA ILE A 23 -6.70 -7.53 2.46
C ILE A 23 -6.67 -8.72 1.49
N MET A 24 -5.55 -8.94 0.80
CA MET A 24 -5.41 -10.05 -0.15
C MET A 24 -5.55 -11.41 0.52
N LYS A 25 -5.02 -11.56 1.74
CA LYS A 25 -5.23 -12.76 2.54
C LYS A 25 -6.70 -12.96 2.92
N PHE A 26 -7.44 -11.88 3.22
CA PHE A 26 -8.87 -11.96 3.53
C PHE A 26 -9.70 -12.40 2.31
N PHE A 27 -9.38 -11.88 1.13
CA PHE A 27 -10.03 -12.27 -0.13
C PHE A 27 -9.53 -13.61 -0.70
N ASN A 28 -8.60 -14.28 -0.02
CA ASN A 28 -7.87 -15.47 -0.48
C ASN A 28 -7.32 -15.31 -1.91
N PHE A 29 -7.01 -14.07 -2.29
CA PHE A 29 -6.49 -13.71 -3.59
C PHE A 29 -4.98 -13.65 -3.45
N ASN A 30 -4.28 -14.67 -3.93
CA ASN A 30 -2.83 -14.76 -3.82
C ASN A 30 -2.27 -15.09 -5.20
N TYR A 31 -1.98 -14.05 -5.98
CA TYR A 31 -1.36 -14.25 -7.28
C TYR A 31 0.06 -14.75 -7.09
N ASN A 32 0.35 -15.93 -7.63
CA ASN A 32 1.66 -16.55 -7.43
C ASN A 32 2.44 -16.52 -8.75
N LEU A 33 3.36 -15.54 -8.88
CA LEU A 33 4.14 -15.24 -10.10
C LEU A 33 4.73 -16.47 -10.80
N PHE A 34 5.20 -17.46 -10.03
CA PHE A 34 5.85 -18.66 -10.54
C PHE A 34 4.90 -19.81 -10.84
N SER A 35 3.71 -19.84 -10.21
CA SER A 35 2.77 -20.96 -10.34
C SER A 35 1.61 -20.67 -11.29
N ASP A 36 1.21 -19.41 -11.44
CA ASP A 36 0.05 -18.99 -12.25
C ASP A 36 0.38 -18.79 -13.76
N LYS A 37 1.53 -19.24 -14.26
CA LYS A 37 2.01 -19.03 -15.64
C LYS A 37 1.88 -17.56 -16.10
N LEU A 38 2.74 -16.66 -15.62
CA LEU A 38 2.83 -15.25 -16.09
C LEU A 38 1.50 -14.66 -16.58
N ASN A 39 0.44 -14.83 -15.78
CA ASN A 39 -0.87 -14.35 -16.14
C ASN A 39 -0.90 -12.85 -15.88
N MET A 40 -0.44 -12.09 -16.87
CA MET A 40 -0.26 -10.63 -16.80
C MET A 40 -1.52 -9.94 -16.28
N ILE A 41 -2.71 -10.43 -16.63
CA ILE A 41 -3.99 -9.89 -16.16
C ILE A 41 -4.08 -9.94 -14.63
N LYS A 42 -3.80 -11.10 -14.02
CA LYS A 42 -3.81 -11.23 -12.56
C LYS A 42 -2.75 -10.35 -11.91
N LEU A 43 -1.56 -10.25 -12.52
CA LEU A 43 -0.49 -9.37 -12.06
C LEU A 43 -0.90 -7.89 -12.07
N PHE A 44 -1.54 -7.42 -13.14
CA PHE A 44 -2.06 -6.05 -13.23
C PHE A 44 -3.17 -5.79 -12.20
N ILE A 45 -4.04 -6.76 -11.94
CA ILE A 45 -5.07 -6.65 -10.90
C ILE A 45 -4.42 -6.56 -9.51
N ASP A 46 -3.42 -7.39 -9.24
CA ASP A 46 -2.66 -7.42 -7.98
C ASP A 46 -1.97 -6.06 -7.73
N LEU A 47 -1.21 -5.57 -8.71
CA LEU A 47 -0.56 -4.26 -8.67
C LEU A 47 -1.57 -3.10 -8.59
N GLY A 48 -2.66 -3.17 -9.34
CA GLY A 48 -3.71 -2.15 -9.32
C GLY A 48 -4.38 -2.05 -7.96
N CYS A 49 -4.67 -3.20 -7.34
CA CYS A 49 -5.27 -3.23 -6.01
C CYS A 49 -4.31 -2.70 -4.94
N TRP A 50 -3.01 -3.05 -5.04
CA TRP A 50 -1.99 -2.47 -4.17
C TRP A 50 -1.86 -0.94 -4.35
N LEU A 51 -1.90 -0.44 -5.59
CA LEU A 51 -1.84 0.99 -5.89
C LEU A 51 -3.01 1.76 -5.27
N ILE A 52 -4.23 1.22 -5.35
CA ILE A 52 -5.42 1.83 -4.74
C ILE A 52 -5.25 1.93 -3.22
N ILE A 53 -4.76 0.86 -2.58
CA ILE A 53 -4.52 0.84 -1.13
C ILE A 53 -3.42 1.84 -0.76
N TYR A 54 -2.34 1.91 -1.55
CA TYR A 54 -1.28 2.89 -1.35
C TYR A 54 -1.79 4.34 -1.42
N LEU A 55 -2.63 4.66 -2.40
CA LEU A 55 -3.23 5.99 -2.52
C LEU A 55 -4.09 6.34 -1.30
N ILE A 56 -4.89 5.40 -0.80
CA ILE A 56 -5.70 5.58 0.41
C ILE A 56 -4.80 5.85 1.64
N VAL A 57 -3.75 5.07 1.82
CA VAL A 57 -2.79 5.25 2.93
C VAL A 57 -2.10 6.61 2.84
N CYS A 58 -1.64 6.99 1.65
CA CYS A 58 -1.04 8.31 1.41
C CYS A 58 -2.01 9.45 1.73
N PHE A 59 -3.27 9.33 1.33
CA PHE A 59 -4.30 10.32 1.63
C PHE A 59 -4.53 10.45 3.14
N ILE A 60 -4.68 9.33 3.85
CA ILE A 60 -4.86 9.31 5.32
C ILE A 60 -3.65 9.95 6.02
N PHE A 61 -2.43 9.54 5.66
CA PHE A 61 -1.22 10.10 6.27
C PHE A 61 -1.08 11.59 5.99
N THR A 62 -1.37 12.04 4.76
CA THR A 62 -1.33 13.47 4.41
C THR A 62 -2.32 14.25 5.28
N LYS A 63 -3.54 13.74 5.42
CA LYS A 63 -4.56 14.36 6.26
C LYS A 63 -4.14 14.42 7.74
N LEU A 64 -3.56 13.35 8.27
CA LEU A 64 -3.05 13.29 9.65
C LEU A 64 -1.90 14.29 9.89
N ILE A 65 -0.99 14.42 8.92
CA ILE A 65 0.12 15.39 9.01
C ILE A 65 -0.40 16.82 8.96
N THR A 66 -1.35 17.13 8.08
CA THR A 66 -1.99 18.45 8.02
C THR A 66 -2.69 18.80 9.33
N ILE A 67 -3.48 17.88 9.90
CA ILE A 67 -4.13 18.09 11.20
C ILE A 67 -3.12 18.35 12.32
N LYS A 68 -1.98 17.64 12.32
CA LYS A 68 -0.93 17.84 13.33
C LYS A 68 -0.23 19.20 13.18
N LYS A 69 -0.25 19.81 11.98
CA LYS A 69 0.37 21.11 11.73
C LYS A 69 -0.50 22.29 12.17
N ASP A 70 -1.81 22.07 12.25
CA ASP A 70 -2.81 23.06 12.71
C ASP A 70 -2.98 23.11 14.25
N ARG A 71 -2.36 22.19 14.99
CA ARG A 71 -2.26 22.23 16.46
C ARG A 71 -0.84 22.59 16.90
#